data_AF-A0A640QC79-F1
#
_entry.id   AF-A0A640QC79-F1
#
_cell.length_a   1.000
_cell.length_b   1.000
_cell.length_c   1.000
_cell.angle_alpha   90.00
_cell.angle_beta   90.00
_cell.angle_gamma   90.00
#
_symmetry.space_group_name_H-M   'P 1'
#
loop_
_entity.id
_entity.type
_entity.pdbx_description
1 polymer ?
#
loop_
_entity_poly.entity_id
_entity_poly.type
_entity_poly.pdbx_seq_one_letter_code
_entity_poly.pdbx_strand_id
1 'polypeptide(L)'
;MLAKIFKHFKARDAELASSNKHTGDAVSIWRDTGQVYYLENTLKLTYQSNSGAITIEKVSLESLPRVLKELQNLDNNSPLARQEVANQTDAFYVSVCGVTWQRSSDGNNVRVKALPEAAVLRSPTACFTKSQAVFKHAFMLEHDDLLSPTSSSSKPGIYTYNRISIADFTEQLKRSNAQIAPSHKAKVGIQYENFKSAFTEHEQAIIDQCLETEFFEKVDDGKMNLLSNDDKRT
;
A
#
# COMPACT_ATOMS: atom_id res chain seq x y z
N MET A 1 45.05 -9.74 -48.61
CA MET A 1 44.57 -10.77 -47.65
C MET A 1 43.50 -10.26 -46.68
N LEU A 2 43.55 -9.02 -46.20
CA LEU A 2 42.56 -8.44 -45.27
C LEU A 2 41.12 -8.38 -45.82
N ALA A 3 40.92 -8.12 -47.11
CA ALA A 3 39.57 -8.00 -47.71
C ALA A 3 38.75 -9.31 -47.68
N LYS A 4 39.40 -10.48 -47.65
CA LYS A 4 38.71 -11.78 -47.52
C LYS A 4 38.26 -12.06 -46.08
N ILE A 5 38.99 -11.52 -45.10
CA ILE A 5 38.65 -11.62 -43.67
C ILE A 5 37.39 -10.78 -43.38
N PHE A 6 37.31 -9.55 -43.89
CA PHE A 6 36.12 -8.70 -43.72
C PHE A 6 34.86 -9.23 -44.40
N LYS A 7 34.98 -9.97 -45.51
CA LYS A 7 33.83 -10.63 -46.16
C LYS A 7 33.26 -11.78 -45.31
N HIS A 8 34.12 -12.52 -44.62
CA HIS A 8 33.68 -13.58 -43.72
C HIS A 8 33.01 -13.04 -42.44
N PHE A 9 33.46 -11.90 -41.91
CA PHE A 9 32.77 -11.25 -40.78
C PHE A 9 31.37 -10.74 -41.16
N LYS A 10 31.22 -10.06 -42.31
CA LYS A 10 29.89 -9.58 -42.77
C LYS A 10 28.91 -10.70 -43.09
N ALA A 11 29.37 -11.85 -43.60
CA ALA A 11 28.51 -13.00 -43.86
C ALA A 11 28.06 -13.68 -42.55
N ARG A 12 28.95 -13.75 -41.55
CA ARG A 12 28.65 -14.31 -40.23
C ARG A 12 27.69 -13.43 -39.43
N ASP A 13 27.82 -12.10 -39.54
CA ASP A 13 26.88 -11.14 -38.94
C ASP A 13 25.49 -11.17 -39.63
N ALA A 14 25.43 -11.46 -40.94
CA ALA A 14 24.17 -11.60 -41.67
C ALA A 14 23.44 -12.92 -41.35
N GLU A 15 24.15 -14.03 -41.13
CA GLU A 15 23.56 -15.31 -40.71
C GLU A 15 23.16 -15.32 -39.22
N LEU A 16 23.86 -14.58 -38.35
CA LEU A 16 23.48 -14.38 -36.95
C LEU A 16 22.29 -13.41 -36.78
N ALA A 17 22.08 -12.49 -37.72
CA ALA A 17 20.95 -11.56 -37.71
C ALA A 17 19.59 -12.24 -37.96
N SER A 18 19.55 -13.42 -38.59
CA SER A 18 18.28 -14.12 -38.87
C SER A 18 17.82 -15.11 -37.80
N SER A 19 18.58 -15.33 -36.71
CA SER A 19 18.23 -16.35 -35.70
C SER A 19 18.06 -15.87 -34.26
N ASN A 20 18.22 -14.58 -33.96
CA ASN A 20 17.99 -14.08 -32.59
C ASN A 20 16.97 -12.94 -32.55
N LYS A 21 15.70 -13.27 -32.80
CA LYS A 21 14.57 -12.51 -32.24
C LYS A 21 14.27 -12.99 -30.82
N HIS A 22 15.17 -12.70 -29.91
CA HIS A 22 14.87 -12.58 -28.48
C HIS A 22 15.61 -11.34 -27.99
N THR A 23 15.05 -10.17 -28.28
CA THR A 23 15.30 -8.97 -27.49
C THR A 23 14.72 -9.26 -26.11
N GLY A 24 15.58 -9.72 -25.20
CA GLY A 24 15.26 -10.01 -23.81
C GLY A 24 14.97 -8.76 -22.98
N ASP A 25 14.23 -7.80 -23.54
CA ASP A 25 13.51 -6.84 -22.72
C ASP A 25 12.25 -7.58 -22.25
N ALA A 26 12.16 -7.85 -20.95
CA ALA A 26 10.96 -8.40 -20.34
C ALA A 26 9.84 -7.33 -20.41
N VAL A 27 9.20 -7.19 -21.57
CA VAL A 27 8.06 -6.29 -21.75
C VAL A 27 6.91 -6.86 -20.90
N SER A 28 6.50 -6.11 -19.88
CA SER A 28 5.35 -6.49 -19.06
C SER A 28 4.15 -6.79 -19.94
N ILE A 29 3.63 -8.02 -19.85
CA ILE A 29 2.39 -8.43 -20.51
C ILE A 29 1.15 -7.73 -19.91
N TRP A 30 1.32 -7.00 -18.81
CA TRP A 30 0.27 -6.30 -18.09
C TRP A 30 0.38 -4.80 -18.31
N ARG A 31 -0.74 -4.17 -18.70
CA ARG A 31 -0.86 -2.73 -18.94
C ARG A 31 -1.85 -2.12 -17.97
N ASP A 32 -1.46 -1.06 -17.28
CA ASP A 32 -2.34 -0.34 -16.37
C ASP A 32 -3.52 0.31 -17.12
N THR A 33 -4.70 0.30 -16.50
CA THR A 33 -5.91 0.93 -17.07
C THR A 33 -5.98 2.43 -16.82
N GLY A 34 -5.05 2.99 -16.04
CA GLY A 34 -5.05 4.40 -15.63
C GLY A 34 -6.04 4.73 -14.50
N GLN A 35 -6.90 3.78 -14.12
CA GLN A 35 -7.90 3.96 -13.08
C GLN A 35 -7.33 3.58 -11.71
N VAL A 36 -7.61 4.41 -10.70
CA VAL A 36 -7.24 4.15 -9.30
C VAL A 36 -8.48 4.29 -8.44
N TYR A 37 -8.70 3.28 -7.60
CA TYR A 37 -9.70 3.31 -6.55
C TYR A 37 -9.01 3.47 -5.20
N TYR A 38 -9.28 4.58 -4.54
CA TYR A 38 -8.70 4.92 -3.25
C TYR A 38 -9.44 4.23 -2.11
N LEU A 39 -8.71 3.60 -1.21
CA LEU A 39 -9.23 2.88 -0.08
C LEU A 39 -9.28 3.81 1.13
N GLU A 40 -10.38 4.55 1.31
CA GLU A 40 -10.52 5.58 2.35
C GLU A 40 -10.23 5.07 3.78
N ASN A 41 -10.49 3.79 4.03
CA ASN A 41 -10.22 3.10 5.30
C ASN A 41 -8.72 2.84 5.58
N THR A 42 -7.85 3.07 4.59
CA THR A 42 -6.39 2.91 4.73
C THR A 42 -5.70 4.24 5.06
N LEU A 43 -6.46 5.27 5.40
CA LEU A 43 -5.91 6.57 5.74
C LEU A 43 -4.98 6.47 6.95
N LYS A 44 -3.78 7.01 6.77
CA LYS A 44 -2.75 7.13 7.81
C LYS A 44 -2.36 8.58 7.96
N LEU A 45 -2.22 9.05 9.20
CA LEU A 45 -1.60 10.32 9.54
C LEU A 45 -0.23 10.04 10.18
N THR A 46 0.83 10.51 9.55
CA THR A 46 2.21 10.39 10.01
C THR A 46 2.79 11.76 10.31
N TYR A 47 3.56 11.86 11.39
CA TYR A 47 4.31 13.07 11.75
C TYR A 47 5.43 12.72 12.72
N GLN A 48 6.38 13.65 12.88
CA GLN A 48 7.44 13.53 13.87
C GLN A 48 7.01 14.17 15.20
N SER A 49 6.97 13.37 16.27
CA SER A 49 6.71 13.83 17.63
C SER A 49 7.99 13.94 18.46
N ASN A 50 7.89 14.52 19.66
CA ASN A 50 8.98 14.56 20.63
C ASN A 50 9.53 13.18 21.04
N SER A 51 8.80 12.09 20.75
CA SER A 51 9.21 10.70 21.03
C SER A 51 9.53 9.89 19.76
N GLY A 52 9.57 10.52 18.59
CA GLY A 52 9.90 9.87 17.32
C GLY A 52 8.77 9.92 16.30
N ALA A 53 8.89 9.11 15.25
CA ALA A 53 7.89 9.04 14.19
C ALA A 53 6.61 8.37 14.70
N ILE A 54 5.49 9.09 14.62
CA ILE A 54 4.17 8.59 14.99
C ILE A 54 3.37 8.34 13.71
N THR A 55 2.71 7.20 13.65
CA THR A 55 1.70 6.89 12.63
C THR A 55 0.39 6.56 13.32
N ILE A 56 -0.64 7.34 13.01
CA ILE A 56 -2.02 7.13 13.47
C ILE A 56 -2.79 6.52 12.31
N GLU A 57 -3.25 5.29 12.49
CA GLU A 57 -4.05 4.56 11.50
C GLU A 57 -5.53 4.53 11.91
N LYS A 58 -6.39 4.03 11.02
CA LYS A 58 -7.85 3.96 11.24
C LYS A 58 -8.51 5.32 11.51
N VAL A 59 -7.92 6.38 10.96
CA VAL A 59 -8.49 7.73 10.98
C VAL A 59 -9.43 7.85 9.77
N SER A 60 -10.63 8.38 9.97
CA SER A 60 -11.53 8.66 8.84
C SER A 60 -11.25 10.06 8.28
N LEU A 61 -11.62 10.28 7.01
CA LEU A 61 -11.53 11.61 6.41
C LEU A 61 -12.35 12.66 7.18
N GLU A 62 -13.41 12.23 7.86
CA GLU A 62 -14.27 13.08 8.70
C GLU A 62 -13.65 13.42 10.06
N SER A 63 -12.94 12.48 10.69
CA SER A 63 -12.31 12.70 11.99
C SER A 63 -10.95 13.37 11.91
N LEU A 64 -10.28 13.30 10.75
CA LEU A 64 -8.94 13.85 10.53
C LEU A 64 -8.78 15.33 10.97
N PRO A 65 -9.68 16.27 10.62
CA PRO A 65 -9.56 17.66 11.08
C PRO A 65 -9.58 17.80 12.61
N ARG A 66 -10.38 16.96 13.29
CA ARG A 66 -10.45 16.94 14.75
C ARG A 66 -9.15 16.41 15.36
N VAL A 67 -8.63 15.29 14.84
CA VAL A 67 -7.35 14.70 15.29
C VAL A 67 -6.22 15.70 15.14
N LEU A 68 -6.12 16.38 13.99
CA LEU A 68 -5.10 17.40 13.76
C LEU A 68 -5.19 18.57 14.75
N LYS A 69 -6.42 19.02 15.07
CA LYS A 69 -6.65 20.07 16.04
C LYS A 69 -6.25 19.63 17.46
N GLU A 70 -6.57 18.40 17.85
CA GLU A 70 -6.18 17.84 19.15
C GLU A 70 -4.64 17.75 19.26
N LEU A 71 -3.96 17.28 18.22
CA LEU A 71 -2.49 17.23 18.17
C LEU A 71 -1.83 18.61 18.24
N GLN A 72 -2.45 19.63 17.64
CA GLN A 72 -1.95 21.01 17.72
C GLN A 72 -2.09 21.64 19.11
N ASN A 73 -3.08 21.20 19.89
CA ASN A 73 -3.36 21.75 21.20
C ASN A 73 -2.61 21.03 22.32
N LEU A 74 -1.81 20.00 21.99
CA LEU A 74 -0.96 19.34 22.97
C LEU A 74 0.08 20.31 23.52
N ASP A 75 0.38 20.18 24.81
CA ASP A 75 1.50 20.89 25.42
C ASP A 75 2.80 20.53 24.71
N ASN A 76 3.69 21.50 24.52
CA ASN A 76 4.96 21.29 23.81
C ASN A 76 5.88 20.25 24.48
N ASN A 77 5.71 19.98 25.77
CA ASN A 77 6.46 18.93 26.48
C ASN A 77 5.81 17.54 26.36
N SER A 78 4.65 17.44 25.71
CA SER A 78 3.99 16.15 25.49
C SER A 78 4.85 15.26 24.60
N PRO A 79 5.01 13.96 24.92
CA PRO A 79 5.62 12.96 24.05
C PRO A 79 5.02 12.91 22.63
N LEU A 80 3.73 13.24 22.52
CA LEU A 80 2.96 13.20 21.27
C LEU A 80 2.90 14.54 20.55
N ALA A 81 3.33 15.64 21.17
CA ALA A 81 3.41 16.93 20.50
C ALA A 81 4.43 16.88 19.37
N ARG A 82 4.20 17.70 18.34
CA ARG A 82 5.10 17.78 17.18
C ARG A 82 6.47 18.24 17.61
N GLN A 83 7.49 17.53 17.13
CA GLN A 83 8.86 17.90 17.39
C GLN A 83 9.19 19.22 16.69
N GLU A 84 9.81 20.13 17.40
CA GLU A 84 10.37 21.36 16.87
C GLU A 84 11.90 21.29 16.95
N VAL A 85 12.57 21.37 15.80
CA VAL A 85 14.03 21.39 15.69
C VAL A 85 14.43 22.65 14.94
N ALA A 86 15.30 23.47 15.53
CA ALA A 86 15.75 24.73 14.93
C ALA A 86 14.60 25.65 14.45
N ASN A 87 13.57 25.81 15.28
CA ASN A 87 12.35 26.58 14.98
C ASN A 87 11.57 26.10 13.76
N GLN A 88 11.73 24.82 13.38
CA GLN A 88 11.01 24.19 12.30
C GLN A 88 10.32 22.94 12.82
N THR A 89 9.10 22.71 12.33
CA THR A 89 8.31 21.52 12.64
C THR A 89 8.13 20.70 11.38
N ASP A 90 8.33 19.38 11.50
CA ASP A 90 8.13 18.46 10.38
C ASP A 90 6.67 18.40 9.96
N ALA A 91 6.43 18.21 8.67
CA ALA A 91 5.10 18.22 8.11
C ALA A 91 4.23 17.07 8.61
N PHE A 92 2.93 17.35 8.79
CA PHE A 92 1.92 16.30 8.78
C PHE A 92 1.88 15.66 7.39
N TYR A 93 1.75 14.34 7.38
CA TYR A 93 1.71 13.52 6.18
C TYR A 93 0.50 12.60 6.26
N VAL A 94 -0.49 12.85 5.41
CA VAL A 94 -1.68 12.02 5.26
C VAL A 94 -1.49 11.16 4.03
N SER A 95 -1.65 9.85 4.15
CA SER A 95 -1.57 8.93 3.01
C SER A 95 -2.77 8.01 2.95
N VAL A 96 -3.18 7.65 1.74
CA VAL A 96 -4.28 6.74 1.44
C VAL A 96 -3.78 5.74 0.40
N CYS A 97 -3.95 4.45 0.66
CA CYS A 97 -3.66 3.42 -0.32
C CYS A 97 -4.72 3.39 -1.43
N GLY A 98 -4.37 2.80 -2.55
CA GLY A 98 -5.32 2.58 -3.64
C GLY A 98 -5.08 1.26 -4.32
N VAL A 99 -5.99 0.91 -5.21
CA VAL A 99 -5.83 -0.22 -6.12
C VAL A 99 -6.01 0.26 -7.55
N THR A 100 -5.26 -0.34 -8.47
CA THR A 100 -5.41 -0.13 -9.90
C THR A 100 -5.64 -1.47 -10.60
N TRP A 101 -6.17 -1.42 -11.81
CA TRP A 101 -6.38 -2.59 -12.64
C TRP A 101 -5.34 -2.64 -13.74
N GLN A 102 -4.85 -3.83 -14.02
CA GLN A 102 -4.02 -4.09 -15.17
C GLN A 102 -4.72 -5.08 -16.08
N ARG A 103 -4.68 -4.81 -17.37
CA ARG A 103 -5.20 -5.69 -18.41
C ARG A 103 -4.03 -6.42 -19.08
N SER A 104 -4.20 -7.70 -19.33
CA SER A 104 -3.24 -8.48 -20.10
C SER A 104 -3.14 -7.95 -21.54
N SER A 105 -2.01 -8.18 -22.18
CA SER A 105 -1.72 -7.72 -23.54
C SER A 105 -2.69 -8.29 -24.60
N ASP A 106 -3.21 -9.49 -24.37
CA ASP A 106 -4.25 -10.14 -25.16
C ASP A 106 -5.67 -9.64 -24.82
N GLY A 107 -5.82 -8.80 -23.79
CA GLY A 107 -7.08 -8.19 -23.40
C GLY A 107 -8.03 -9.11 -22.62
N ASN A 108 -7.68 -10.37 -22.40
CA ASN A 108 -8.61 -11.38 -21.86
C ASN A 108 -8.64 -11.41 -20.33
N ASN A 109 -7.56 -10.97 -19.68
CA ASN A 109 -7.42 -11.05 -18.22
C ASN A 109 -7.29 -9.66 -17.62
N VAL A 110 -7.86 -9.51 -16.42
CA VAL A 110 -7.74 -8.32 -15.59
C VAL A 110 -7.24 -8.75 -14.23
N ARG A 111 -6.19 -8.10 -13.73
CA ARG A 111 -5.72 -8.27 -12.35
C ARG A 111 -5.77 -6.94 -11.59
N VAL A 112 -5.82 -7.04 -10.27
CA VAL A 112 -5.75 -5.90 -9.36
C VAL A 112 -4.33 -5.76 -8.84
N LYS A 113 -3.83 -4.53 -8.75
CA LYS A 113 -2.51 -4.18 -8.20
C LYS A 113 -2.69 -3.14 -7.10
N ALA A 114 -2.08 -3.38 -5.94
CA ALA A 114 -2.07 -2.41 -4.85
C ALA A 114 -1.09 -1.27 -5.14
N LEU A 115 -1.48 -0.05 -4.76
CA LEU A 115 -0.69 1.17 -4.82
C LEU A 115 -0.49 1.67 -3.37
N PRO A 116 0.68 1.46 -2.76
CA PRO A 116 0.99 2.10 -1.49
C PRO A 116 1.06 3.62 -1.71
N GLU A 117 0.45 4.38 -0.81
CA GLU A 117 0.40 5.86 -0.90
C GLU A 117 -0.10 6.37 -2.25
N ALA A 118 -1.22 5.82 -2.72
CA ALA A 118 -1.85 6.23 -3.97
C ALA A 118 -2.28 7.70 -3.95
N ALA A 119 -2.68 8.21 -2.79
CA ALA A 119 -2.90 9.62 -2.56
C ALA A 119 -2.18 10.06 -1.29
N VAL A 120 -1.55 11.23 -1.38
CA VAL A 120 -0.76 11.82 -0.30
C VAL A 120 -1.17 13.27 -0.16
N LEU A 121 -1.27 13.74 1.08
CA LEU A 121 -1.46 15.15 1.43
C LEU A 121 -0.46 15.52 2.52
N ARG A 122 0.46 16.43 2.20
CA ARG A 122 1.49 16.92 3.11
C ARG A 122 1.23 18.37 3.49
N SER A 123 1.46 18.72 4.75
CA SER A 123 1.44 20.13 5.18
C SER A 123 2.31 20.40 6.42
N PRO A 124 3.14 21.46 6.42
CA PRO A 124 3.88 21.91 7.61
C PRO A 124 2.98 22.56 8.65
N THR A 125 1.77 22.97 8.28
CA THR A 125 0.79 23.61 9.16
C THR A 125 -0.44 22.71 9.32
N ALA A 126 -0.99 22.52 10.51
CA ALA A 126 -2.18 21.67 10.62
C ALA A 126 -3.48 22.33 10.11
N CYS A 127 -3.44 23.62 9.75
CA CYS A 127 -4.52 24.26 9.00
C CYS A 127 -4.42 24.04 7.47
N PHE A 128 -3.41 23.31 6.99
CA PHE A 128 -3.20 22.97 5.57
C PHE A 128 -3.18 24.17 4.60
N THR A 129 -2.90 25.37 5.11
CA THR A 129 -2.76 26.59 4.28
C THR A 129 -1.57 26.53 3.32
N LYS A 130 -0.53 25.78 3.71
CA LYS A 130 0.66 25.49 2.90
C LYS A 130 0.76 23.99 2.59
N SER A 131 -0.29 23.42 2.05
CA SER A 131 -0.35 21.99 1.73
C SER A 131 0.07 21.67 0.29
N GLN A 132 0.38 20.41 0.06
CA GLN A 132 0.50 19.82 -1.27
C GLN A 132 -0.13 18.43 -1.24
N ALA A 133 -0.99 18.12 -2.20
CA ALA A 133 -1.45 16.76 -2.44
C ALA A 133 -0.84 16.19 -3.72
N VAL A 134 -0.60 14.88 -3.71
CA VAL A 134 -0.13 14.11 -4.85
C VAL A 134 -1.03 12.90 -5.01
N PHE A 135 -1.61 12.74 -6.20
CA PHE A 135 -2.41 11.59 -6.57
C PHE A 135 -1.65 10.80 -7.64
N LYS A 136 -1.24 9.58 -7.29
CA LYS A 136 -0.52 8.66 -8.18
C LYS A 136 -1.53 7.83 -8.97
N HIS A 137 -1.51 7.95 -10.29
CA HIS A 137 -2.26 7.15 -11.25
C HIS A 137 -1.28 6.37 -12.14
N ALA A 138 -1.26 5.05 -11.93
CA ALA A 138 -0.81 4.00 -12.83
C ALA A 138 0.63 4.01 -13.38
N PHE A 139 1.19 5.11 -13.87
CA PHE A 139 2.21 5.03 -14.91
C PHE A 139 3.64 4.74 -14.46
N MET A 140 4.01 4.93 -13.19
CA MET A 140 5.31 4.49 -12.67
C MET A 140 5.20 4.24 -11.16
N LEU A 141 5.07 2.96 -10.77
CA LEU A 141 5.42 2.48 -9.43
C LEU A 141 6.91 2.08 -9.37
N GLU A 142 7.74 2.68 -10.23
CA GLU A 142 9.19 2.49 -10.13
C GLU A 142 9.68 3.35 -8.98
N HIS A 143 10.24 2.67 -7.99
CA HIS A 143 11.09 3.14 -6.89
C HIS A 143 11.51 4.61 -6.96
N ASP A 144 10.59 5.55 -6.72
CA ASP A 144 10.94 6.96 -6.53
C ASP A 144 11.31 7.10 -5.04
N ASP A 145 12.61 7.22 -4.80
CA ASP A 145 13.19 7.45 -3.49
C ASP A 145 12.54 8.69 -2.87
N LEU A 146 11.99 8.54 -1.65
CA LEU A 146 11.19 9.52 -0.91
C LEU A 146 11.93 10.86 -0.67
N LEU A 147 13.22 10.91 -0.97
CA LEU A 147 14.10 12.07 -0.82
C LEU A 147 14.32 12.87 -2.11
N SER A 148 13.78 12.41 -3.24
CA SER A 148 13.89 13.13 -4.51
C SER A 148 12.84 14.25 -4.55
N PRO A 149 13.22 15.54 -4.64
CA PRO A 149 12.23 16.59 -4.88
C PRO A 149 11.53 16.24 -6.19
N THR A 150 10.21 16.06 -6.13
CA THR A 150 9.35 15.79 -7.29
C THR A 150 9.57 16.89 -8.30
N SER A 151 10.41 16.60 -9.30
CA SER A 151 10.70 17.49 -10.41
C SER A 151 9.37 17.95 -10.98
N SER A 152 9.21 19.25 -11.11
CA SER A 152 8.00 19.95 -11.56
C SER A 152 7.52 19.61 -12.98
N SER A 153 8.04 18.56 -13.61
CA SER A 153 7.50 18.03 -14.85
C SER A 153 6.35 17.10 -14.55
N SER A 154 5.17 17.39 -15.11
CA SER A 154 4.00 16.53 -15.13
C SER A 154 4.35 15.12 -15.64
N LYS A 155 4.78 14.22 -14.75
CA LYS A 155 4.90 12.79 -15.07
C LYS A 155 3.49 12.31 -15.41
N PRO A 156 3.26 11.65 -16.55
CA PRO A 156 1.94 11.13 -16.91
C PRO A 156 1.38 10.32 -15.74
N GLY A 157 0.15 10.65 -15.32
CA GLY A 157 -0.51 9.95 -14.23
C GLY A 157 -0.14 10.41 -12.80
N ILE A 158 0.76 11.36 -12.57
CA ILE A 158 0.92 11.98 -11.23
C ILE A 158 0.30 13.38 -11.26
N TYR A 159 -0.73 13.59 -10.45
CA TYR A 159 -1.38 14.90 -10.33
C TYR A 159 -1.02 15.53 -8.98
N THR A 160 -0.39 16.71 -9.05
CA THR A 160 0.03 17.47 -7.88
C THR A 160 -0.83 18.72 -7.74
N TYR A 161 -1.38 18.92 -6.54
CA TYR A 161 -2.20 20.08 -6.19
C TYR A 161 -1.53 20.83 -5.05
N ASN A 162 -1.24 22.11 -5.25
CA ASN A 162 -0.68 22.97 -4.20
C ASN A 162 -1.80 23.77 -3.51
N ARG A 163 -1.65 24.02 -2.20
CA ARG A 163 -2.59 24.78 -1.36
C ARG A 163 -4.02 24.21 -1.38
N ILE A 164 -4.11 22.89 -1.31
CA ILE A 164 -5.36 22.13 -1.30
C ILE A 164 -5.84 21.90 0.14
N SER A 165 -7.12 22.13 0.42
CA SER A 165 -7.65 21.85 1.76
C SER A 165 -7.87 20.35 1.98
N ILE A 166 -8.06 19.93 3.23
CA ILE A 166 -8.46 18.54 3.54
C ILE A 166 -9.81 18.20 2.88
N ALA A 167 -10.72 19.18 2.80
CA ALA A 167 -12.03 19.00 2.17
C ALA A 167 -11.88 18.75 0.67
N ASP A 168 -11.08 19.55 -0.03
CA ASP A 168 -10.82 19.39 -1.47
C ASP A 168 -10.09 18.07 -1.76
N PHE A 169 -9.12 17.69 -0.91
CA PHE A 169 -8.45 16.39 -0.99
C PHE A 169 -9.45 15.24 -0.87
N THR A 170 -10.36 15.32 0.11
CA THR A 170 -11.42 14.34 0.34
C THR A 170 -12.39 14.27 -0.85
N GLU A 171 -12.80 15.43 -1.39
CA GLU A 171 -13.68 15.49 -2.55
C GLU A 171 -13.02 14.85 -3.78
N GLN A 172 -11.73 15.09 -3.99
CA GLN A 172 -10.99 14.51 -5.11
C GLN A 172 -10.91 12.98 -5.02
N LEU A 173 -10.73 12.42 -3.82
CA LEU A 173 -10.81 10.97 -3.60
C LEU A 173 -12.19 10.43 -3.95
N LYS A 174 -13.24 11.04 -3.41
CA LYS A 174 -14.64 10.64 -3.64
C LYS A 174 -15.02 10.72 -5.12
N ARG A 175 -14.65 11.81 -5.79
CA ARG A 175 -14.89 12.03 -7.22
C ARG A 175 -14.18 10.99 -8.08
N SER A 176 -12.93 10.68 -7.75
CA SER A 176 -12.16 9.64 -8.46
C SER A 176 -12.80 8.27 -8.27
N ASN A 177 -13.18 7.92 -7.04
CA ASN A 177 -13.87 6.67 -6.73
C ASN A 177 -15.24 6.57 -7.40
N ALA A 178 -15.98 7.68 -7.56
CA ALA A 178 -17.27 7.71 -8.23
C ALA A 178 -17.17 7.38 -9.73
N GLN A 179 -16.06 7.75 -10.38
CA GLN A 179 -15.82 7.50 -11.81
C GLN A 179 -15.43 6.06 -12.13
N ILE A 180 -15.13 5.23 -11.12
CA ILE A 180 -14.78 3.83 -11.31
C ILE A 180 -16.03 3.02 -11.69
N ALA A 181 -15.92 2.22 -12.76
CA ALA A 181 -16.97 1.34 -13.23
C ALA A 181 -17.43 0.37 -12.12
N PRO A 182 -18.74 0.10 -11.96
CA PRO A 182 -19.24 -0.83 -10.94
C PRO A 182 -18.62 -2.24 -11.02
N SER A 183 -18.36 -2.73 -12.23
CA SER A 183 -17.70 -4.02 -12.47
C SER A 183 -16.27 -4.09 -11.94
N HIS A 184 -15.58 -2.95 -11.85
CA HIS A 184 -14.26 -2.84 -11.25
C HIS A 184 -14.35 -2.79 -9.73
N LYS A 185 -15.32 -2.03 -9.17
CA LYS A 185 -15.58 -1.99 -7.72
C LYS A 185 -15.92 -3.36 -7.13
N ALA A 186 -16.75 -4.15 -7.82
CA ALA A 186 -17.11 -5.51 -7.39
C ALA A 186 -15.91 -6.47 -7.38
N LYS A 187 -14.88 -6.23 -8.21
CA LYS A 187 -13.65 -7.02 -8.25
C LYS A 187 -12.63 -6.60 -7.19
N VAL A 188 -12.81 -5.45 -6.56
CA VAL A 188 -12.10 -5.09 -5.33
C VAL A 188 -12.80 -5.82 -4.19
N GLY A 189 -12.66 -7.15 -4.12
CA GLY A 189 -13.09 -7.96 -2.97
C GLY A 189 -12.28 -7.70 -1.70
N ILE A 190 -11.63 -6.53 -1.63
CA ILE A 190 -10.71 -6.07 -0.59
C ILE A 190 -11.38 -4.84 0.03
N GLN A 191 -12.26 -5.07 0.99
CA GLN A 191 -12.91 -4.08 1.82
C GLN A 191 -12.33 -4.15 3.23
N TYR A 192 -12.54 -3.10 4.04
CA TYR A 192 -12.14 -3.09 5.45
C TYR A 192 -12.64 -4.34 6.20
N GLU A 193 -13.88 -4.76 5.94
CA GLU A 193 -14.47 -5.93 6.59
C GLU A 193 -13.67 -7.21 6.33
N ASN A 194 -12.96 -7.32 5.20
CA ASN A 194 -12.09 -8.46 4.91
C ASN A 194 -10.83 -8.53 5.81
N PHE A 195 -10.51 -7.47 6.55
CA PHE A 195 -9.35 -7.39 7.45
C PHE A 195 -9.73 -7.06 8.90
N LYS A 196 -11.03 -7.06 9.22
CA LYS A 196 -11.50 -6.83 10.59
C LYS A 196 -11.16 -8.02 11.49
N SER A 197 -11.11 -9.22 10.92
CA SER A 197 -10.59 -10.43 11.53
C SER A 197 -9.30 -10.86 10.82
N ALA A 198 -8.42 -11.53 11.56
CA ALA A 198 -7.19 -12.09 10.99
C ALA A 198 -7.47 -13.20 9.97
N PHE A 199 -8.63 -13.85 10.11
CA PHE A 199 -9.10 -14.95 9.27
C PHE A 199 -10.51 -14.66 8.79
N THR A 200 -10.83 -15.04 7.56
CA THR A 200 -12.21 -15.11 7.09
C THR A 200 -13.01 -16.13 7.90
N GLU A 201 -14.34 -16.06 7.89
CA GLU A 201 -15.19 -17.05 8.60
C GLU A 201 -14.87 -18.50 8.18
N HIS A 202 -14.56 -18.70 6.90
CA HIS A 202 -14.15 -20.00 6.38
C HIS A 202 -12.79 -20.45 6.94
N GLU A 203 -11.79 -19.57 6.94
CA GLU A 203 -10.46 -19.87 7.51
C GLU A 203 -10.54 -20.12 9.01
N GLN A 204 -11.34 -19.33 9.73
CA GLN A 204 -11.57 -19.52 11.16
C GLN A 204 -12.22 -20.89 11.44
N ALA A 205 -13.24 -21.26 10.66
CA ALA A 205 -13.87 -22.58 10.79
C ALA A 205 -12.90 -23.75 10.54
N ILE A 206 -11.97 -23.60 9.58
CA ILE A 206 -10.92 -24.60 9.33
C ILE A 206 -9.94 -24.66 10.49
N ILE A 207 -9.51 -23.51 11.01
CA ILE A 207 -8.59 -23.43 12.15
C ILE A 207 -9.21 -24.08 13.38
N ASP A 208 -10.46 -23.76 13.68
CA ASP A 208 -11.20 -24.32 14.80
C ASP A 208 -11.34 -25.85 14.65
N GLN A 209 -11.64 -26.33 13.44
CA GLN A 209 -11.70 -27.78 13.14
C GLN A 209 -10.33 -28.47 13.32
N CYS A 210 -9.24 -27.85 12.87
CA CYS A 210 -7.89 -28.39 13.07
C CYS A 210 -7.52 -28.46 14.56
N LEU A 211 -7.83 -27.40 15.32
CA LEU A 211 -7.58 -27.35 16.76
C LEU A 211 -8.42 -28.40 17.52
N GLU A 212 -9.68 -28.59 17.16
CA GLU A 212 -10.52 -29.66 17.74
C GLU A 212 -9.98 -31.05 17.43
N THR A 213 -9.45 -31.27 16.23
CA THR A 213 -8.86 -32.56 15.82
C THR A 213 -7.59 -32.89 16.62
N GLU A 214 -6.73 -31.90 16.90
CA GLU A 214 -5.54 -32.06 17.74
C GLU A 214 -5.86 -32.36 19.23
N PHE A 215 -7.05 -31.96 19.71
CA PHE A 215 -7.51 -32.29 21.07
C PHE A 215 -8.02 -33.74 21.20
N PHE A 216 -8.52 -34.35 20.12
CA PHE A 216 -9.04 -35.72 20.13
C PHE A 216 -7.99 -36.80 19.82
N GLU A 217 -6.84 -36.47 19.23
CA GLU A 217 -5.75 -37.45 19.01
C GLU A 217 -4.91 -37.75 20.27
N LYS A 218 -5.13 -37.05 21.39
CA LYS A 218 -4.39 -37.28 22.65
C LYS A 218 -5.10 -38.15 23.69
N VAL A 219 -6.19 -38.84 23.32
CA VAL A 219 -6.91 -39.76 24.22
C VAL A 219 -7.02 -41.14 23.62
N ASP A 220 -5.90 -41.75 23.23
CA ASP A 220 -5.76 -43.21 23.33
C ASP A 220 -4.29 -43.61 23.22
N ASP A 221 -3.60 -43.66 24.36
CA ASP A 221 -2.61 -44.71 24.62
C ASP A 221 -2.11 -44.66 26.07
N GLY A 222 -2.40 -45.73 26.82
CA GLY A 222 -1.57 -46.15 27.95
C GLY A 222 -2.20 -46.13 29.34
N LYS A 223 -2.77 -47.27 29.75
CA LYS A 223 -2.91 -47.67 31.16
C LYS A 223 -1.61 -47.47 31.95
N MET A 224 -1.67 -46.79 33.09
CA MET A 224 -0.96 -47.22 34.30
C MET A 224 -1.80 -46.92 35.54
N ASN A 225 -2.21 -47.99 36.23
CA ASN A 225 -2.56 -47.94 37.64
C ASN A 225 -1.29 -47.64 38.45
N LEU A 226 -1.34 -46.66 39.35
CA LEU A 226 -0.54 -46.69 40.56
C LEU A 226 -1.40 -46.29 41.75
N LEU A 227 -1.74 -47.30 42.54
CA LEU A 227 -2.21 -47.18 43.90
C LEU A 227 -1.10 -46.53 44.75
N SER A 228 -1.44 -45.48 45.50
CA SER A 228 -0.85 -45.25 46.81
C SER A 228 -1.91 -44.68 47.75
N ASN A 229 -2.13 -45.43 48.83
CA ASN A 229 -2.96 -45.07 49.98
C ASN A 229 -2.39 -43.89 50.79
N ASP A 230 -3.25 -43.37 51.66
CA ASP A 230 -3.01 -42.57 52.86
C ASP A 230 -2.73 -41.07 52.61
N ASP A 231 -3.40 -40.10 53.24
CA ASP A 231 -3.74 -40.04 54.66
C ASP A 231 -4.97 -39.15 54.96
N LYS A 232 -5.81 -39.61 55.90
CA LYS A 232 -6.79 -38.81 56.64
C LYS A 232 -6.10 -38.15 57.84
N ARG A 233 -6.02 -36.82 57.88
CA ARG A 233 -6.09 -35.95 59.09
C ARG A 233 -6.63 -34.61 58.57
N THR A 234 -7.72 -34.03 59.05
CA THR A 234 -8.28 -33.90 60.41
C THR A 234 -9.78 -33.63 60.29
#